data_AF-A0A9R0WHD0-F1
#
_entry.id   AF-A0A9R0WHD0-F1
#
_cell.length_a   1.000
_cell.length_b   1.000
_cell.length_c   1.000
_cell.angle_alpha   90.00
_cell.angle_beta   90.00
_cell.angle_gamma   90.00
#
_symmetry.space_group_name_H-M   'P 1'
#
loop_
_entity.id
_entity.type
_entity.pdbx_description
1 polymer ?
#
loop_
_entity_poly.entity_id
_entity_poly.type
_entity_poly.pdbx_seq_one_letter_code
_entity_poly.pdbx_strand_id
1 'polypeptide(L)'
;MYADYMASFRDNMKEFLDAGVIVDIEVGLGPAGELRYPSYPQSHGWSFPGIGEFQADFKAAAAMVGHPEWEFPHDSGTYNDTPERTRFFVDNGTYLTEQGRFFLAWYSNNLIKHGDKILDEANKVFLGHRVQLAIKISGIHWWYKAPSHAAELTAGYYNLHDRDGYRPIARMLKRHHASLNFTCAEMRDSEQSSQARSAPEELVQQVGVECWLERGPKCGMRKRTSSI
;
A
#
# COMPACT_ATOMS: atom_id res chain seq x y z
N MET A 1 -15.86 13.75 8.09
CA MET A 1 -16.50 12.58 7.43
C MET A 1 -16.02 11.25 8.00
N TYR A 2 -14.76 10.81 7.79
CA TYR A 2 -14.29 9.51 8.33
C TYR A 2 -14.40 9.43 9.86
N ALA A 3 -13.90 10.45 10.57
CA ALA A 3 -13.99 10.54 12.02
C ALA A 3 -15.45 10.51 12.52
N ASP A 4 -16.33 11.31 11.90
CA ASP A 4 -17.75 11.37 12.26
C ASP A 4 -18.46 10.04 12.06
N TYR A 5 -18.14 9.32 10.98
CA TYR A 5 -18.69 7.99 10.72
C TYR A 5 -18.22 6.99 11.78
N MET A 6 -16.92 6.97 12.12
CA MET A 6 -16.39 6.11 13.18
C MET A 6 -16.98 6.45 14.54
N ALA A 7 -17.18 7.74 14.85
CA ALA A 7 -17.78 8.18 16.10
C ALA A 7 -19.25 7.71 16.20
N SER A 8 -20.02 7.89 15.12
CA SER A 8 -21.38 7.36 15.04
C SER A 8 -21.41 5.84 15.19
N PHE A 9 -20.51 5.11 14.54
CA PHE A 9 -20.39 3.66 14.69
C PHE A 9 -20.12 3.27 16.15
N ARG A 10 -19.15 3.92 16.82
CA ARG A 10 -18.84 3.66 18.23
C ARG A 10 -20.07 3.88 19.12
N ASP A 11 -20.79 4.98 18.93
CA ASP A 11 -21.92 5.34 19.78
C ASP A 11 -23.09 4.37 19.59
N ASN A 12 -23.38 3.98 18.35
CA ASN A 12 -24.47 3.07 18.03
C ASN A 12 -24.13 1.59 18.31
N MET A 13 -22.85 1.21 18.29
CA MET A 13 -22.38 -0.17 18.53
C MET A 13 -21.77 -0.34 19.92
N LYS A 14 -22.00 0.61 20.83
CA LYS A 14 -21.37 0.65 22.16
C LYS A 14 -21.59 -0.63 22.95
N GLU A 15 -22.80 -1.19 22.91
CA GLU A 15 -23.11 -2.44 23.62
C GLU A 15 -22.23 -3.62 23.16
N PHE A 16 -21.93 -3.72 21.87
CA PHE A 16 -21.08 -4.76 21.31
C PHE A 16 -19.60 -4.54 21.60
N LEU A 17 -19.17 -3.27 21.64
CA LEU A 17 -17.82 -2.90 22.04
C LEU A 17 -17.58 -3.20 23.52
N ASP A 18 -18.53 -2.84 24.40
CA ASP A 18 -18.45 -3.08 25.85
C ASP A 18 -18.53 -4.58 26.18
N ALA A 19 -19.35 -5.33 25.44
CA ALA A 19 -19.45 -6.78 25.57
C ALA A 19 -18.24 -7.54 25.00
N GLY A 20 -17.31 -6.86 24.32
CA GLY A 20 -16.14 -7.49 23.69
C GLY A 20 -16.46 -8.35 22.47
N VAL A 21 -17.63 -8.14 21.85
CA VAL A 21 -18.02 -8.82 20.60
C VAL A 21 -17.23 -8.26 19.43
N ILE A 22 -17.11 -6.92 19.37
CA ILE A 22 -16.23 -6.26 18.40
C ILE A 22 -14.85 -6.20 19.01
N VAL A 23 -13.91 -6.94 18.44
CA VAL A 23 -12.52 -7.05 18.93
C VAL A 23 -11.53 -6.26 18.06
N ASP A 24 -11.93 -5.92 16.84
CA ASP A 24 -11.09 -5.24 15.86
C ASP A 24 -11.88 -4.22 15.04
N ILE A 25 -11.21 -3.12 14.68
CA ILE A 25 -11.71 -2.13 13.73
C ILE A 25 -10.71 -2.02 12.58
N GLU A 26 -11.09 -2.53 11.42
CA GLU A 26 -10.31 -2.34 10.20
C GLU A 26 -10.73 -1.03 9.53
N VAL A 27 -9.83 -0.05 9.55
CA VAL A 27 -10.07 1.27 8.98
C VAL A 27 -9.70 1.24 7.50
N GLY A 28 -10.70 1.41 6.62
CA GLY A 28 -10.49 1.46 5.18
C GLY A 28 -9.76 2.73 4.74
N LEU A 29 -8.69 2.59 3.96
CA LEU A 29 -7.79 3.70 3.58
C LEU A 29 -7.66 3.91 2.06
N GLY A 30 -8.55 3.33 1.28
CA GLY A 30 -8.51 3.40 -0.18
C GLY A 30 -9.39 2.35 -0.86
N PRO A 31 -9.15 2.08 -2.15
CA PRO A 31 -9.92 1.11 -2.92
C PRO A 31 -9.91 -0.27 -2.26
N ALA A 32 -11.07 -0.94 -2.20
CA ALA A 32 -11.27 -2.20 -1.47
C ALA A 32 -10.86 -2.15 0.03
N GLY A 33 -10.83 -0.94 0.63
CA GLY A 33 -10.39 -0.71 2.00
C GLY A 33 -8.88 -0.70 2.19
N GLU A 34 -8.09 -0.87 1.13
CA GLU A 34 -6.63 -1.02 1.19
C GLU A 34 -5.92 0.34 1.17
N LEU A 35 -4.80 0.46 1.88
CA LEU A 35 -3.95 1.64 1.82
C LEU A 35 -3.12 1.63 0.52
N ARG A 36 -3.74 2.05 -0.59
CA ARG A 36 -3.11 2.11 -1.91
C ARG A 36 -3.83 3.06 -2.85
N TYR A 37 -3.21 3.32 -3.99
CA TYR A 37 -3.85 3.94 -5.12
C TYR A 37 -4.67 2.91 -5.95
N PRO A 38 -5.69 3.37 -6.71
CA PRO A 38 -6.44 2.53 -7.65
C PRO A 38 -5.66 2.29 -8.96
N SER A 39 -4.45 1.73 -8.89
CA SER A 39 -3.56 1.60 -10.06
C SER A 39 -3.89 0.45 -11.03
N TYR A 40 -4.72 -0.50 -10.62
CA TYR A 40 -5.14 -1.67 -11.42
C TYR A 40 -6.67 -1.83 -11.52
N PRO A 41 -7.41 -0.80 -11.98
CA PRO A 41 -8.86 -0.85 -12.04
C PRO A 41 -9.34 -1.71 -13.22
N GLN A 42 -9.87 -2.90 -12.95
CA GLN A 42 -10.50 -3.77 -13.98
C GLN A 42 -11.60 -3.02 -14.77
N SER A 43 -12.32 -2.10 -14.12
CA SER A 43 -13.35 -1.27 -14.74
C SER A 43 -12.83 -0.30 -15.81
N HIS A 44 -11.52 0.01 -15.83
CA HIS A 44 -10.89 0.84 -16.85
C HIS A 44 -10.00 0.01 -17.79
N GLY A 45 -10.24 -1.30 -17.87
CA GLY A 45 -9.59 -2.17 -18.84
C GLY A 45 -8.20 -2.67 -18.41
N TRP A 46 -7.78 -2.45 -17.16
CA TRP A 46 -6.60 -3.13 -16.63
C TRP A 46 -6.87 -4.64 -16.54
N SER A 47 -5.86 -5.43 -16.92
CA SER A 47 -5.86 -6.90 -16.81
C SER A 47 -4.53 -7.37 -16.23
N PHE A 48 -4.59 -8.36 -15.34
CA PHE A 48 -3.39 -8.99 -14.80
C PHE A 48 -2.55 -9.63 -15.93
N PRO A 49 -1.20 -9.50 -15.92
CA PRO A 49 -0.36 -8.85 -14.92
C PRO A 49 0.12 -7.44 -15.34
N GLY A 50 -0.73 -6.56 -15.87
CA GLY A 50 -0.33 -5.21 -16.28
C GLY A 50 0.32 -4.39 -15.16
N ILE A 51 1.28 -3.52 -15.50
CA ILE A 51 2.01 -2.67 -14.52
C ILE A 51 1.11 -1.67 -13.76
N GLY A 52 -0.07 -1.36 -14.29
CA GLY A 52 -0.94 -0.32 -13.74
C GLY A 52 -0.49 1.10 -14.10
N GLU A 53 -1.16 2.11 -13.54
CA GLU A 53 -0.82 3.52 -13.76
C GLU A 53 -0.77 4.32 -12.45
N PHE A 54 0.11 5.32 -12.40
CA PHE A 54 0.17 6.27 -11.28
C PHE A 54 -1.09 7.16 -11.24
N GLN A 55 -1.62 7.39 -10.04
CA GLN A 55 -2.90 8.08 -9.82
C GLN A 55 -2.68 9.40 -9.04
N ALA A 56 -1.95 10.36 -9.64
CA ALA A 56 -1.53 11.57 -8.94
C ALA A 56 -1.36 12.81 -9.84
N ASP A 57 -1.52 13.99 -9.23
CA ASP A 57 -1.06 15.27 -9.78
C ASP A 57 0.23 15.70 -9.04
N PHE A 58 1.35 15.68 -9.76
CA PHE A 58 2.69 15.89 -9.21
C PHE A 58 3.16 17.35 -9.23
N LYS A 59 2.48 18.23 -9.99
CA LYS A 59 3.02 19.55 -10.35
C LYS A 59 3.29 20.45 -9.14
N ALA A 60 2.38 20.43 -8.16
CA ALA A 60 2.54 21.24 -6.94
C ALA A 60 3.71 20.74 -6.06
N ALA A 61 3.95 19.43 -6.02
CA ALA A 61 4.99 18.84 -5.18
C ALA A 61 6.40 19.16 -5.68
N ALA A 62 6.58 19.14 -7.01
CA ALA A 62 7.82 19.50 -7.69
C ALA A 62 8.24 20.96 -7.39
N ALA A 63 7.30 21.90 -7.51
CA ALA A 63 7.54 23.31 -7.23
C ALA A 63 7.96 23.56 -5.75
N MET A 64 7.40 22.81 -4.80
CA MET A 64 7.72 22.95 -3.37
C MET A 64 9.16 22.61 -3.02
N VAL A 65 9.86 21.82 -3.84
CA VAL A 65 11.25 21.41 -3.61
C VAL A 65 12.25 22.15 -4.51
N GLY A 66 11.82 23.23 -5.14
CA GLY A 66 12.69 24.06 -5.98
C GLY A 66 12.90 23.50 -7.39
N HIS A 67 12.12 22.50 -7.79
CA HIS A 67 12.17 21.90 -9.13
C HIS A 67 10.85 22.09 -9.89
N PRO A 68 10.40 23.33 -10.18
CA PRO A 68 9.15 23.57 -10.90
C PRO A 68 9.15 23.03 -12.34
N GLU A 69 10.32 22.70 -12.88
CA GLU A 69 10.51 22.07 -14.19
C GLU A 69 10.23 20.56 -14.20
N TRP A 70 10.16 19.90 -13.03
CA TRP A 70 9.86 18.48 -12.98
C TRP A 70 8.39 18.19 -13.26
N GLU A 71 8.17 17.32 -14.24
CA GLU A 71 6.85 16.87 -14.65
C GLU A 71 6.52 15.47 -14.13
N PHE A 72 5.24 15.11 -14.24
CA PHE A 72 4.76 13.76 -13.98
C PHE A 72 5.49 12.77 -14.91
N PRO A 73 5.77 11.51 -14.50
CA PRO A 73 6.47 10.53 -15.33
C PRO A 73 5.60 10.09 -16.52
N HIS A 74 5.59 10.87 -17.59
CA HIS A 74 4.84 10.58 -18.82
C HIS A 74 5.37 9.36 -19.59
N ASP A 75 6.51 8.84 -19.19
CA ASP A 75 7.17 7.67 -19.75
C ASP A 75 6.90 6.37 -18.98
N SER A 76 5.92 6.38 -18.06
CA SER A 76 5.48 5.23 -17.27
C SER A 76 4.56 4.24 -18.00
N GLY A 77 4.19 4.53 -19.25
CA GLY A 77 3.31 3.67 -20.04
C GLY A 77 1.85 3.66 -19.54
N THR A 78 1.13 2.59 -19.87
CA THR A 78 -0.30 2.42 -19.58
C THR A 78 -0.60 1.15 -18.78
N TYR A 79 -1.83 1.01 -18.30
CA TYR A 79 -2.29 -0.06 -17.40
C TYR A 79 -1.76 -1.47 -17.73
N ASN A 80 -1.76 -1.85 -19.01
CA ASN A 80 -1.47 -3.22 -19.47
C ASN A 80 -0.08 -3.38 -20.10
N ASP A 81 0.78 -2.37 -20.03
CA ASP A 81 2.17 -2.52 -20.44
C ASP A 81 2.93 -3.47 -19.50
N THR A 82 4.09 -3.95 -19.97
CA THR A 82 5.10 -4.62 -19.13
C THR A 82 6.21 -3.62 -18.82
N PRO A 83 7.02 -3.82 -17.76
CA PRO A 83 8.07 -2.89 -17.40
C PRO A 83 8.99 -2.52 -18.57
N GLU A 84 9.35 -3.51 -19.40
CA GLU A 84 10.26 -3.37 -20.54
C GLU A 84 9.69 -2.51 -21.69
N ARG A 85 8.38 -2.28 -21.72
CA ARG A 85 7.71 -1.44 -22.72
C ARG A 85 7.72 0.05 -22.36
N THR A 86 8.21 0.39 -21.18
CA THR A 86 8.19 1.76 -20.65
C THR A 86 9.61 2.25 -20.42
N ARG A 87 9.89 3.55 -20.64
CA ARG A 87 11.21 4.08 -20.27
C ARG A 87 11.34 4.27 -18.76
N PHE A 88 10.22 4.40 -18.05
CA PHE A 88 10.23 4.53 -16.61
C PHE A 88 10.63 3.25 -15.90
N PHE A 89 10.02 2.10 -16.22
CA PHE A 89 10.19 0.85 -15.46
C PHE A 89 11.17 -0.16 -16.08
N VAL A 90 11.70 0.09 -17.27
CA VAL A 90 12.74 -0.76 -17.86
C VAL A 90 13.99 -0.78 -16.97
N ASP A 91 14.81 -1.81 -17.11
CA ASP A 91 16.10 -1.86 -16.40
C ASP A 91 16.95 -0.61 -16.68
N ASN A 92 17.52 -0.03 -15.62
CA ASN A 92 18.17 1.29 -15.65
C ASN A 92 17.29 2.46 -16.16
N GLY A 93 15.97 2.33 -16.06
CA GLY A 93 14.98 3.31 -16.50
C GLY A 93 14.88 4.57 -15.62
N THR A 94 13.97 5.47 -15.99
CA THR A 94 13.88 6.80 -15.34
C THR A 94 13.41 6.75 -13.88
N TYR A 95 12.85 5.62 -13.41
CA TYR A 95 12.57 5.38 -11.98
C TYR A 95 13.80 5.50 -11.07
N LEU A 96 15.01 5.30 -11.62
CA LEU A 96 16.29 5.43 -10.92
C LEU A 96 16.95 6.80 -11.10
N THR A 97 16.32 7.75 -11.80
CA THR A 97 16.82 9.14 -11.85
C THR A 97 16.52 9.88 -10.56
N GLU A 98 17.12 11.05 -10.36
CA GLU A 98 16.81 11.91 -9.21
C GLU A 98 15.32 12.29 -9.17
N GLN A 99 14.77 12.75 -10.29
CA GLN A 99 13.36 13.07 -10.43
C GLN A 99 12.48 11.84 -10.19
N GLY A 100 12.82 10.67 -10.75
CA GLY A 100 12.08 9.42 -10.56
C GLY A 100 12.03 9.00 -9.10
N ARG A 101 13.18 8.99 -8.41
CA ARG A 101 13.26 8.68 -6.97
C ARG A 101 12.47 9.68 -6.14
N PHE A 102 12.54 10.97 -6.47
CA PHE A 102 11.78 12.00 -5.77
C PHE A 102 10.27 11.78 -5.95
N PHE A 103 9.82 11.55 -7.18
CA PHE A 103 8.42 11.27 -7.49
C PHE A 103 7.91 10.04 -6.71
N LEU A 104 8.63 8.92 -6.76
CA LEU A 104 8.26 7.69 -6.06
C LEU A 104 8.23 7.87 -4.53
N ALA A 105 9.20 8.61 -3.98
CA ALA A 105 9.23 8.95 -2.56
C ALA A 105 8.03 9.83 -2.19
N TRP A 106 7.73 10.87 -2.96
CA TRP A 106 6.57 11.72 -2.74
C TRP A 106 5.25 10.95 -2.80
N TYR A 107 5.07 10.15 -3.87
CA TYR A 107 3.86 9.39 -4.13
C TYR A 107 3.57 8.36 -3.03
N SER A 108 4.57 7.56 -2.66
CA SER A 108 4.44 6.60 -1.55
C SER A 108 4.27 7.26 -0.17
N ASN A 109 4.96 8.37 0.09
CA ASN A 109 4.82 9.09 1.36
C ASN A 109 3.43 9.69 1.55
N ASN A 110 2.71 10.02 0.47
CA ASN A 110 1.33 10.51 0.58
C ASN A 110 0.39 9.43 1.14
N LEU A 111 0.56 8.16 0.77
CA LEU A 111 -0.19 7.05 1.39
C LEU A 111 0.14 6.93 2.88
N ILE A 112 1.42 6.96 3.24
CA ILE A 112 1.83 6.86 4.66
C ILE A 112 1.20 7.99 5.47
N LYS A 113 1.29 9.24 5.00
CA LYS A 113 0.67 10.41 5.66
C LYS A 113 -0.86 10.31 5.70
N HIS A 114 -1.49 9.77 4.66
CA HIS A 114 -2.92 9.56 4.62
C HIS A 114 -3.38 8.56 5.70
N GLY A 115 -2.74 7.39 5.76
CA GLY A 115 -3.03 6.38 6.78
C GLY A 115 -2.77 6.89 8.19
N ASP A 116 -1.65 7.58 8.38
CA ASP A 116 -1.25 8.20 9.65
C ASP A 116 -2.30 9.16 10.21
N LYS A 117 -2.82 10.05 9.34
CA LYS A 117 -3.84 11.04 9.70
C LYS A 117 -5.17 10.39 10.08
N ILE A 118 -5.62 9.40 9.31
CA ILE A 118 -6.92 8.75 9.55
C ILE A 118 -6.86 7.84 10.79
N LEU A 119 -5.75 7.13 10.99
CA LEU A 119 -5.56 6.31 12.20
C LEU A 119 -5.45 7.16 13.47
N ASP A 120 -4.97 8.40 13.37
CA ASP A 120 -4.98 9.34 14.50
C ASP A 120 -6.43 9.64 14.94
N GLU A 121 -7.31 9.92 13.98
CA GLU A 121 -8.74 10.13 14.24
C GLU A 121 -9.42 8.85 14.75
N ALA A 122 -9.12 7.69 14.16
CA ALA A 122 -9.65 6.41 14.63
C ALA A 122 -9.26 6.13 16.08
N ASN A 123 -8.00 6.39 16.45
CA ASN A 123 -7.53 6.23 17.83
C ASN A 123 -8.29 7.15 18.80
N LYS A 124 -8.53 8.41 18.43
CA LYS A 124 -9.31 9.34 19.27
C LYS A 124 -10.73 8.83 19.47
N VAL A 125 -11.36 8.32 18.42
CA VAL A 125 -12.73 7.81 18.48
C VAL A 125 -12.83 6.59 19.39
N PHE A 126 -11.98 5.58 19.19
CA PHE A 126 -12.05 4.30 19.89
C PHE A 126 -11.23 4.24 21.18
N LEU A 127 -10.70 5.38 21.64
CA LEU A 127 -9.95 5.47 22.90
C LEU A 127 -10.77 4.89 24.06
N GLY A 128 -10.11 4.06 24.87
CA GLY A 128 -10.74 3.40 26.03
C GLY A 128 -11.54 2.13 25.71
N HIS A 129 -11.79 1.81 24.43
CA HIS A 129 -12.43 0.56 24.04
C HIS A 129 -11.40 -0.55 23.87
N ARG A 130 -11.78 -1.80 24.15
CA ARG A 130 -10.91 -2.98 24.03
C ARG A 130 -10.88 -3.52 22.60
N VAL A 131 -10.58 -2.64 21.65
CA VAL A 131 -10.47 -2.98 20.23
C VAL A 131 -9.07 -2.76 19.71
N GLN A 132 -8.68 -3.58 18.74
CA GLN A 132 -7.44 -3.43 18.02
C GLN A 132 -7.71 -2.77 16.66
N LEU A 133 -7.10 -1.61 16.40
CA LEU A 133 -7.16 -1.00 15.08
C LEU A 133 -6.35 -1.83 14.07
N ALA A 134 -6.79 -1.88 12.83
CA ALA A 134 -6.09 -2.53 11.73
C ALA A 134 -6.22 -1.72 10.45
N ILE A 135 -5.26 -1.90 9.55
CA ILE A 135 -5.37 -1.45 8.16
C ILE A 135 -5.16 -2.64 7.23
N LYS A 136 -5.63 -2.53 5.99
CA LYS A 136 -5.39 -3.53 4.95
C LYS A 136 -4.29 -3.06 4.00
N ILE A 137 -3.29 -3.91 3.77
CA ILE A 137 -2.23 -3.71 2.77
C ILE A 137 -2.42 -4.76 1.67
N SER A 138 -2.40 -4.29 0.44
CA SER A 138 -2.59 -5.13 -0.74
C SER A 138 -1.31 -5.89 -1.10
N GLY A 139 -1.44 -7.17 -1.41
CA GLY A 139 -0.36 -8.02 -1.91
C GLY A 139 -0.18 -7.87 -3.42
N ILE A 140 0.69 -6.95 -3.82
CA ILE A 140 1.00 -6.71 -5.24
C ILE A 140 2.17 -7.59 -5.64
N HIS A 141 1.87 -8.84 -5.96
CA HIS A 141 2.88 -9.89 -6.14
C HIS A 141 3.44 -9.96 -7.55
N TRP A 142 2.77 -9.41 -8.57
CA TRP A 142 3.26 -9.41 -9.94
C TRP A 142 4.31 -8.30 -10.15
N TRP A 143 5.26 -8.57 -11.05
CA TRP A 143 6.50 -7.81 -11.24
C TRP A 143 7.43 -7.72 -10.03
N TYR A 144 7.16 -8.41 -8.92
CA TYR A 144 8.05 -8.45 -7.76
C TYR A 144 9.43 -9.05 -8.08
N LYS A 145 9.51 -9.97 -9.07
CA LYS A 145 10.80 -10.52 -9.53
C LYS A 145 11.51 -9.62 -10.56
N ALA A 146 10.90 -8.51 -10.98
CA ALA A 146 11.51 -7.55 -11.88
C ALA A 146 12.19 -6.42 -11.08
N PRO A 147 13.35 -5.89 -11.51
CA PRO A 147 14.09 -4.89 -10.74
C PRO A 147 13.29 -3.63 -10.35
N SER A 148 12.32 -3.24 -11.18
CA SER A 148 11.52 -2.03 -10.96
C SER A 148 10.31 -2.24 -10.06
N HIS A 149 9.90 -3.49 -9.75
CA HIS A 149 8.71 -3.76 -8.94
C HIS A 149 7.48 -2.94 -9.40
N ALA A 150 7.31 -2.79 -10.73
CA ALA A 150 6.50 -1.71 -11.32
C ALA A 150 5.07 -1.59 -10.77
N ALA A 151 4.40 -2.72 -10.53
CA ALA A 151 3.04 -2.71 -9.98
C ALA A 151 2.98 -2.25 -8.51
N GLU A 152 3.98 -2.59 -7.69
CA GLU A 152 4.08 -2.05 -6.33
C GLU A 152 4.26 -0.53 -6.38
N LEU A 153 5.13 -0.04 -7.26
CA LEU A 153 5.38 1.39 -7.42
C LEU A 153 4.11 2.14 -7.82
N THR A 154 3.36 1.67 -8.82
CA THR A 154 2.12 2.34 -9.26
C THR A 154 1.02 2.26 -8.19
N ALA A 155 0.95 1.17 -7.41
CA ALA A 155 0.05 1.04 -6.26
C ALA A 155 0.43 1.97 -5.09
N GLY A 156 1.65 2.52 -5.10
CA GLY A 156 2.18 3.46 -4.11
C GLY A 156 3.08 2.82 -3.06
N TYR A 157 3.43 1.54 -3.20
CA TYR A 157 4.44 0.88 -2.38
C TYR A 157 5.80 1.06 -3.05
N TYR A 158 6.62 1.96 -2.54
CA TYR A 158 7.96 2.18 -3.09
C TYR A 158 8.93 1.08 -2.62
N ASN A 159 8.70 -0.14 -3.06
CA ASN A 159 9.52 -1.31 -2.77
C ASN A 159 10.47 -1.58 -3.93
N LEU A 160 11.74 -1.83 -3.63
CA LEU A 160 12.79 -2.26 -4.57
C LEU A 160 13.73 -3.22 -3.83
N HIS A 161 14.61 -3.92 -4.56
CA HIS A 161 15.59 -4.82 -3.95
C HIS A 161 16.49 -4.16 -2.87
N ASP A 162 16.81 -2.88 -3.02
CA ASP A 162 17.65 -2.11 -2.09
C ASP A 162 16.84 -1.13 -1.21
N ARG A 163 15.51 -1.14 -1.32
CA ARG A 163 14.62 -0.23 -0.60
C ARG A 163 13.37 -0.93 -0.14
N ASP A 164 13.23 -1.08 1.17
CA ASP A 164 12.01 -1.63 1.74
C ASP A 164 10.82 -0.64 1.69
N GLY A 165 9.78 -1.01 0.95
CA GLY A 165 8.55 -0.21 0.81
C GLY A 165 7.52 -0.40 1.93
N TYR A 166 7.61 -1.50 2.69
CA TYR A 166 6.60 -1.92 3.66
C TYR A 166 6.96 -1.56 5.11
N ARG A 167 8.25 -1.55 5.44
CA ARG A 167 8.78 -1.17 6.75
C ARG A 167 8.37 0.25 7.16
N PRO A 168 8.39 1.28 6.29
CA PRO A 168 7.90 2.61 6.66
C PRO A 168 6.40 2.60 7.05
N ILE A 169 5.60 1.77 6.40
CA ILE A 169 4.18 1.58 6.75
C ILE A 169 4.08 0.90 8.12
N ALA A 170 4.82 -0.18 8.36
CA ALA A 170 4.83 -0.87 9.66
C ALA A 170 5.28 0.05 10.80
N ARG A 171 6.26 0.93 10.54
CA ARG A 171 6.71 1.96 11.48
C ARG A 171 5.63 3.00 11.77
N MET A 172 4.90 3.46 10.75
CA MET A 172 3.74 4.34 10.94
C MET A 172 2.67 3.66 11.80
N LEU A 173 2.39 2.37 11.59
CA LEU A 173 1.41 1.63 12.40
C LEU A 173 1.82 1.48 13.87
N LYS A 174 3.12 1.46 14.16
CA LYS A 174 3.66 1.32 15.53
C LYS A 174 3.15 2.42 16.47
N ARG A 175 3.14 3.68 16.04
CA ARG A 175 2.64 4.82 16.86
C ARG A 175 1.14 4.75 17.13
N HIS A 176 0.39 4.09 16.26
CA HIS A 176 -1.04 3.91 16.43
C HIS A 176 -1.39 2.62 17.20
N HIS A 177 -0.40 1.83 17.58
CA HIS A 177 -0.59 0.44 18.02
C HIS A 177 -1.44 -0.40 17.06
N ALA A 178 -1.61 0.02 15.80
CA ALA A 178 -2.51 -0.61 14.84
C ALA A 178 -1.84 -1.83 14.16
N SER A 179 -2.65 -2.83 13.82
CA SER A 179 -2.23 -4.07 13.16
C SER A 179 -2.27 -3.96 11.63
N LEU A 180 -1.58 -4.88 10.96
CA LEU A 180 -1.49 -4.92 9.51
C LEU A 180 -2.22 -6.18 9.03
N ASN A 181 -3.22 -6.04 8.18
CA ASN A 181 -3.87 -7.18 7.53
C ASN A 181 -3.36 -7.24 6.09
N PHE A 182 -2.76 -8.36 5.70
CA PHE A 182 -2.11 -8.53 4.40
C PHE A 182 -2.82 -9.58 3.56
N THR A 183 -3.00 -9.31 2.28
CA THR A 183 -3.60 -10.28 1.34
C THR A 183 -2.55 -11.19 0.69
N CYS A 184 -2.98 -12.15 -0.14
CA CYS A 184 -2.12 -13.05 -0.93
C CYS A 184 -1.37 -14.12 -0.12
N ALA A 185 -1.86 -14.42 1.08
CA ALA A 185 -1.24 -15.37 1.97
C ALA A 185 -1.37 -16.85 1.56
N GLU A 186 -2.37 -17.14 0.74
CA GLU A 186 -2.73 -18.45 0.22
C GLU A 186 -2.00 -18.80 -1.07
N MET A 187 -1.46 -17.79 -1.76
CA MET A 187 -0.88 -17.93 -3.09
C MET A 187 0.50 -18.57 -3.03
N ARG A 188 0.78 -19.46 -3.98
CA ARG A 188 2.13 -20.02 -4.20
C ARG A 188 2.73 -19.50 -5.48
N ASP A 189 4.05 -19.37 -5.50
CA ASP A 189 4.81 -18.96 -6.67
C ASP A 189 4.57 -19.89 -7.86
N SER A 190 4.47 -21.20 -7.58
CA SER A 190 4.23 -22.23 -8.61
C SER A 190 2.87 -22.13 -9.30
N GLU A 191 1.92 -21.41 -8.71
CA GLU A 191 0.57 -21.23 -9.26
C GLU A 191 0.48 -20.00 -10.19
N GLN A 192 1.55 -19.20 -10.24
CA GLN A 192 1.60 -17.95 -10.99
C GLN A 192 2.17 -18.17 -12.39
N SER A 193 1.68 -17.40 -13.36
CA SER A 193 2.26 -17.41 -14.70
C SER A 193 3.68 -16.85 -14.68
N SER A 194 4.60 -17.48 -15.43
CA SER A 194 5.99 -17.01 -15.52
C SER A 194 6.09 -15.59 -16.12
N GLN A 195 5.15 -15.23 -16.99
CA GLN A 195 5.06 -13.90 -17.60
C GLN A 195 4.80 -12.79 -16.58
N ALA A 196 4.13 -13.09 -15.45
CA ALA A 196 3.82 -12.11 -14.42
C ALA A 196 5.03 -11.74 -13.56
N ARG A 197 6.16 -12.46 -13.65
CA ARG A 197 7.33 -12.27 -12.78
C ARG A 197 6.93 -12.15 -11.30
N SER A 198 6.04 -13.05 -10.90
CA SER A 198 5.30 -12.99 -9.64
C SER A 198 6.04 -13.70 -8.50
N ALA A 199 5.95 -13.15 -7.28
CA ALA A 199 6.57 -13.71 -6.06
C ALA A 199 5.69 -13.51 -4.79
N PRO A 200 4.47 -14.08 -4.74
CA PRO A 200 3.61 -13.95 -3.56
C PRO A 200 4.25 -14.49 -2.27
N GLU A 201 5.02 -15.58 -2.32
CA GLU A 201 5.60 -16.19 -1.12
C GLU A 201 6.68 -15.28 -0.50
N GLU A 202 7.60 -14.77 -1.32
CA GLU A 202 8.64 -13.84 -0.90
C GLU A 202 8.05 -12.50 -0.43
N LEU A 203 7.01 -12.00 -1.10
CA LEU A 203 6.33 -10.78 -0.69
C LEU A 203 5.68 -10.94 0.70
N VAL A 204 4.96 -12.05 0.94
CA VAL A 204 4.38 -12.36 2.26
C VAL A 204 5.48 -12.47 3.32
N GLN A 205 6.62 -13.09 2.98
CA GLN A 205 7.76 -13.18 3.88
C GLN A 205 8.34 -11.81 4.21
N GLN A 206 8.58 -10.94 3.22
CA GLN A 206 9.09 -9.59 3.42
C GLN A 206 8.18 -8.80 4.37
N VAL A 207 6.89 -8.69 4.04
CA VAL A 207 5.93 -7.92 4.86
C VAL A 207 5.84 -8.47 6.29
N GLY A 208 5.87 -9.80 6.44
CA GLY A 208 5.87 -10.45 7.75
C GLY A 208 7.10 -10.13 8.59
N VAL A 209 8.30 -10.20 7.99
CA VAL A 209 9.56 -9.87 8.66
C VAL A 209 9.58 -8.41 9.07
N GLU A 210 9.25 -7.48 8.17
CA GLU A 210 9.32 -6.05 8.48
C GLU A 210 8.31 -5.61 9.53
N CYS A 211 7.10 -6.18 9.49
CA CYS A 211 6.12 -5.96 10.53
C CYS A 211 6.61 -6.48 11.89
N TRP A 212 7.25 -7.65 11.93
CA TRP A 212 7.86 -8.20 13.14
C TRP A 212 9.02 -7.33 13.65
N LEU A 213 9.90 -6.85 12.77
CA LEU A 213 11.03 -6.00 13.14
C LEU A 213 10.58 -4.67 13.79
N GLU A 214 9.51 -4.05 13.27
CA GLU A 214 9.04 -2.78 13.81
C GLU A 214 8.15 -2.94 15.05
N ARG A 215 7.33 -4.00 15.12
CA ARG A 215 6.25 -4.16 16.12
C ARG A 215 6.39 -5.37 17.05
N GLY A 216 7.36 -6.26 16.82
CA GLY A 216 7.60 -7.46 17.62
C GLY A 216 6.39 -8.40 17.66
N PRO A 217 6.13 -9.07 18.80
CA PRO A 217 4.95 -9.94 18.99
C PRO A 217 3.59 -9.25 18.76
N LYS A 218 3.55 -7.90 18.73
CA LYS A 218 2.34 -7.13 18.41
C LYS A 218 2.12 -6.99 16.90
N CYS A 219 3.01 -7.52 16.06
CA CYS A 219 2.79 -7.71 14.64
C CYS A 219 1.64 -8.71 14.42
N GLY A 220 0.40 -8.26 14.62
CA GLY A 220 -0.80 -9.00 14.23
C GLY A 220 -0.97 -8.97 12.72
N MET A 221 -0.03 -9.59 11.96
CA MET A 221 -0.19 -9.77 10.54
C MET A 221 -1.24 -10.83 10.29
N ARG A 222 -2.46 -10.42 9.89
CA ARG A 222 -3.49 -11.37 9.49
C ARG A 222 -3.45 -11.57 7.99
N LYS A 223 -3.25 -12.83 7.64
CA LYS A 223 -3.24 -13.38 6.29
C LYS A 223 -4.68 -13.47 5.77
N ARG A 224 -4.99 -12.78 4.68
CA ARG A 224 -6.29 -12.83 3.98
C ARG A 224 -6.12 -13.29 2.55
N THR A 225 -7.20 -13.83 1.98
CA THR A 225 -7.26 -14.19 0.56
C THR A 225 -7.23 -12.94 -0.32
N SER A 226 -6.54 -13.04 -1.45
CA SER A 226 -6.58 -12.02 -2.51
C SER A 226 -7.97 -11.96 -3.14
N SER A 227 -8.32 -10.81 -3.70
CA SER A 227 -9.55 -10.60 -4.48
C SER A 227 -9.27 -10.48 -5.98
N ILE A 228 -8.02 -10.70 -6.40
CA ILE A 228 -7.52 -10.61 -7.77
C ILE A 228 -7.17 -12.01 -8.25
#